data_AF-A0A538PDF4-F1
#
_entry.id   AF-A0A538PDF4-F1
#
_cell.length_a   1.000
_cell.length_b   1.000
_cell.length_c   1.000
_cell.angle_alpha   90.00
_cell.angle_beta   90.00
_cell.angle_gamma   90.00
#
_symmetry.space_group_name_H-M   'P 1'
#
loop_
_entity.id
_entity.type
_entity.pdbx_description
1 polymer ?
#
loop_
_entity_poly.entity_id
_entity_poly.type
_entity_poly.pdbx_seq_one_letter_code
_entity_poly.pdbx_strand_id
1 'polypeptide(L)'
;MHSTKSKVALVACGVILSAAAVLFLLNRTPGGDIGAVRRLADGSTLELRQVIFTNAYQYSHRGGNRFLRFIEPITPPFIRNRFFPSRTGGFGFGTEGNTNLIVVTVNRCSAPNWWSSLARLRVFDEQGDVYDARWGAHTMGFPGEVVHGWQIRAFPRRSKTVGLRFLAQNSDGSWTNASEFTIRNPAYAAYPRWTPEPWPSTKSAGDLAVTLREFQSGGRMSGHGGQGNEQTAARKTRLVFAFANEGRSVENWRVQKLTISDATGNRWFPYLDFVKQEFDWTTNGTVEFFGALWPGENAWRLDVEFVRTGGFSPDELWDVPPIRLPAPGLLTDLTNSWHHDGVTVQLVALASPTTDHPGGFKWIAKWWGEEKNMVYSLALKVSPELKDHRLSVARVLDQEGREVEVVQHGNQDYAEQALFLKPGETARELKLTFAMQRSRFLQFLARPEFVAARVTNAPTGQSRD
;
A
#
# COMPACT_ATOMS: atom_id res chain seq x y z
N MET A 1 -55.63 -33.75 17.57
CA MET A 1 -54.64 -33.69 16.47
C MET A 1 -53.65 -32.50 16.57
N HIS A 2 -53.38 -31.91 17.74
CA HIS A 2 -52.46 -30.76 17.88
C HIS A 2 -51.07 -31.06 18.51
N SER A 3 -50.85 -32.27 19.04
CA SER A 3 -49.62 -32.61 19.80
C SER A 3 -48.42 -32.98 18.92
N THR A 4 -48.66 -33.56 17.73
CA THR A 4 -47.60 -34.15 16.90
C THR A 4 -46.77 -33.11 16.14
N LYS A 5 -47.36 -31.98 15.72
CA LYS A 5 -46.65 -30.93 14.98
C LYS A 5 -45.65 -30.16 15.84
N SER A 6 -45.94 -29.97 17.14
CA SER A 6 -45.04 -29.29 18.08
C SER A 6 -43.79 -30.13 18.41
N LYS A 7 -43.96 -31.46 18.53
CA LYS A 7 -42.83 -32.38 18.78
C LYS A 7 -41.87 -32.47 17.59
N VAL A 8 -42.39 -32.46 16.36
CA VAL A 8 -41.55 -32.47 15.14
C VAL A 8 -40.75 -31.17 15.00
N ALA A 9 -41.35 -30.02 15.32
CA ALA A 9 -40.64 -28.73 15.31
C ALA A 9 -39.53 -28.65 16.37
N LEU A 10 -39.78 -29.16 17.59
CA LEU A 10 -38.77 -29.21 18.66
C LEU A 10 -37.60 -30.13 18.33
N VAL A 11 -37.87 -31.29 17.73
CA VAL A 11 -36.82 -32.22 17.29
C VAL A 11 -36.00 -31.63 16.15
N ALA A 12 -36.64 -30.99 15.17
CA ALA A 12 -35.94 -30.30 14.08
C ALA A 12 -35.05 -29.15 14.58
N CYS A 13 -35.54 -28.33 15.52
CA CYS A 13 -34.73 -27.29 16.17
C CYS A 13 -33.56 -27.90 16.97
N GLY A 14 -33.77 -29.01 17.68
CA GLY A 14 -32.73 -29.71 18.40
C GLY A 14 -31.63 -30.23 17.47
N VAL A 15 -31.99 -30.84 16.33
CA VAL A 15 -31.03 -31.35 15.34
C VAL A 15 -30.27 -30.20 14.66
N ILE A 16 -30.93 -29.09 14.34
CA ILE A 16 -30.27 -27.91 13.74
C ILE A 16 -29.28 -27.28 14.73
N LEU A 17 -29.67 -27.13 16.00
CA LEU A 17 -28.78 -26.60 17.05
C LEU A 17 -27.59 -27.53 17.31
N SER A 18 -27.81 -28.85 17.26
CA SER A 18 -26.75 -29.84 17.42
C SER A 18 -25.77 -29.82 16.24
N ALA A 19 -26.28 -29.77 15.01
CA ALA A 19 -25.47 -29.67 13.80
C ALA A 19 -24.69 -28.34 13.77
N ALA A 20 -25.30 -27.24 14.19
CA ALA A 20 -24.65 -25.94 14.33
C ALA A 20 -23.57 -25.94 15.42
N ALA A 21 -23.79 -26.62 16.55
CA ALA A 21 -22.80 -26.78 17.61
C ALA A 21 -21.62 -27.66 17.17
N VAL A 22 -21.88 -28.73 16.41
CA VAL A 22 -20.84 -29.60 15.84
C VAL A 22 -20.03 -28.85 14.78
N LEU A 23 -20.67 -28.10 13.87
CA LEU A 23 -19.98 -27.22 12.92
C LEU A 23 -19.20 -26.10 13.61
N PHE A 24 -19.72 -25.56 14.73
CA PHE A 24 -19.03 -24.56 15.56
C PHE A 24 -17.78 -25.12 16.24
N LEU A 25 -17.81 -26.38 16.66
CA LEU A 25 -16.67 -27.08 17.24
C LEU A 25 -15.65 -27.53 16.18
N LEU A 26 -16.11 -27.94 15.00
CA LEU A 26 -15.26 -28.37 13.88
C LEU A 26 -14.55 -27.20 13.18
N ASN A 27 -15.12 -25.99 13.21
CA ASN A 27 -14.46 -24.78 12.69
C ASN A 27 -13.43 -24.15 13.65
N ARG A 28 -13.25 -24.69 14.86
CA ARG A 28 -12.07 -24.38 15.68
C ARG A 28 -10.90 -25.18 15.15
N THR A 29 -10.24 -24.68 14.11
CA THR A 29 -8.96 -25.22 13.67
C THR A 29 -7.99 -25.19 14.86
N PRO A 30 -7.47 -26.34 15.33
CA PRO A 30 -6.49 -26.35 16.41
C PRO A 30 -5.18 -25.72 15.89
N GLY A 31 -4.69 -24.66 16.54
CA GLY A 31 -3.29 -24.22 16.39
C GLY A 31 -3.02 -22.75 16.01
N GLY A 32 -3.69 -21.78 16.65
CA GLY A 32 -3.31 -20.36 16.58
C GLY A 32 -4.30 -19.43 17.27
N ASP A 33 -3.96 -18.15 17.44
CA ASP A 33 -4.80 -17.15 18.12
C ASP A 33 -5.97 -16.62 17.25
N ILE A 34 -6.32 -17.27 16.14
CA ILE A 34 -7.45 -16.85 15.30
C ILE A 34 -8.75 -17.00 16.10
N GLY A 35 -9.52 -15.92 16.17
CA GLY A 35 -10.73 -15.80 16.99
C GLY A 35 -10.46 -15.42 18.45
N ALA A 36 -9.19 -15.30 18.86
CA ALA A 36 -8.83 -14.82 20.19
C ALA A 36 -9.18 -13.34 20.35
N VAL A 37 -9.54 -12.97 21.57
CA VAL A 37 -9.84 -11.59 21.97
C VAL A 37 -8.85 -11.19 23.06
N ARG A 38 -8.23 -10.02 22.91
CA ARG A 38 -7.33 -9.42 23.89
C ARG A 38 -7.92 -8.09 24.36
N ARG A 39 -7.76 -7.78 25.64
CA ARG A 39 -8.14 -6.47 26.19
C ARG A 39 -6.94 -5.53 26.05
N LEU A 40 -7.19 -4.33 25.55
CA LEU A 40 -6.17 -3.29 25.35
C LEU A 40 -6.10 -2.35 26.55
N ALA A 41 -5.02 -1.57 26.64
CA ALA A 41 -4.79 -0.63 27.73
C ALA A 41 -5.84 0.49 27.81
N ASP A 42 -6.43 0.89 26.67
CA ASP A 42 -7.51 1.87 26.59
C ASP A 42 -8.88 1.31 27.03
N GLY A 43 -8.92 0.05 27.52
CA GLY A 43 -10.13 -0.64 27.94
C GLY A 43 -10.93 -1.27 26.79
N SER A 44 -10.56 -1.02 25.54
CA SER A 44 -11.17 -1.65 24.37
C SER A 44 -10.73 -3.13 24.25
N THR A 45 -11.35 -3.85 23.33
CA THR A 45 -10.97 -5.24 23.01
C THR A 45 -10.59 -5.37 21.55
N LEU A 46 -9.59 -6.20 21.26
CA LEU A 46 -9.11 -6.52 19.92
C LEU A 46 -9.30 -8.02 19.65
N GLU A 47 -10.08 -8.34 18.62
CA GLU A 47 -10.28 -9.70 18.12
C GLU A 47 -9.46 -9.92 16.85
N LEU A 48 -8.61 -10.95 16.83
CA LEU A 48 -8.01 -11.45 15.59
C LEU A 48 -9.06 -12.25 14.83
N ARG A 49 -9.79 -11.58 13.93
CA ARG A 49 -10.98 -12.18 13.28
C ARG A 49 -10.60 -13.26 12.29
N GLN A 50 -9.65 -12.97 11.42
CA GLN A 50 -9.34 -13.81 10.29
C GLN A 50 -7.91 -13.56 9.83
N VAL A 51 -7.24 -14.62 9.36
CA VAL A 51 -5.98 -14.53 8.64
C VAL A 51 -6.06 -15.41 7.41
N ILE A 52 -5.66 -14.89 6.25
CA ILE A 52 -5.79 -15.58 4.97
C ILE A 52 -4.57 -15.26 4.12
N PHE A 53 -4.04 -16.28 3.46
CA PHE A 53 -3.01 -16.12 2.46
C PHE A 53 -3.63 -16.31 1.07
N THR A 54 -3.76 -15.22 0.31
CA THR A 54 -4.42 -15.19 -1.01
C THR A 54 -3.97 -13.97 -1.81
N ASN A 55 -4.12 -13.99 -3.13
CA ASN A 55 -3.75 -12.86 -4.00
C ASN A 55 -4.89 -11.86 -4.20
N ALA A 56 -6.13 -12.27 -3.94
CA ALA A 56 -7.33 -11.44 -3.99
C ALA A 56 -8.20 -11.76 -2.78
N TYR A 57 -8.83 -10.74 -2.18
CA TYR A 57 -9.74 -10.98 -1.08
C TYR A 57 -10.79 -9.89 -0.95
N GLN A 58 -12.02 -10.31 -0.69
CA GLN A 58 -13.10 -9.42 -0.34
C GLN A 58 -13.62 -9.80 1.04
N TYR A 59 -13.65 -8.81 1.93
CA TYR A 59 -14.22 -8.94 3.25
C TYR A 59 -15.57 -8.24 3.30
N SER A 60 -16.57 -8.94 3.82
CA SER A 60 -17.88 -8.38 4.15
C SER A 60 -18.09 -8.46 5.65
N HIS A 61 -18.13 -7.32 6.31
CA HIS A 61 -18.44 -7.20 7.71
C HIS A 61 -19.95 -7.23 7.94
N ARG A 62 -20.34 -7.95 9.01
CA ARG A 62 -21.65 -7.85 9.62
C ARG A 62 -21.43 -7.63 11.12
N GLY A 63 -21.82 -6.47 11.59
CA GLY A 63 -21.69 -6.10 13.00
C GLY A 63 -22.64 -6.90 13.89
N GLY A 64 -22.50 -6.69 15.20
CA GLY A 64 -23.26 -7.41 16.22
C GLY A 64 -22.55 -8.67 16.74
N ASN A 65 -23.09 -9.17 17.86
CA ASN A 65 -22.55 -10.38 18.48
C ASN A 65 -22.78 -11.62 17.58
N ARG A 66 -22.08 -12.73 17.88
CA ARG A 66 -22.15 -13.95 17.06
C ARG A 66 -23.57 -14.50 16.91
N PHE A 67 -24.43 -14.30 17.92
CA PHE A 67 -25.82 -14.72 17.91
C PHE A 67 -26.67 -13.89 16.95
N LEU A 68 -26.54 -12.56 16.99
CA LEU A 68 -27.25 -11.65 16.08
C LEU A 68 -26.98 -11.97 14.61
N ARG A 69 -25.71 -12.25 14.27
CA ARG A 69 -25.33 -12.64 12.91
C ARG A 69 -25.92 -13.98 12.45
N PHE A 70 -26.23 -14.87 13.39
CA PHE A 70 -26.82 -16.16 13.10
C PHE A 70 -28.34 -16.06 12.88
N ILE A 71 -29.03 -15.22 13.66
CA ILE A 71 -30.49 -15.07 13.57
C ILE A 71 -30.93 -14.04 12.52
N GLU A 72 -30.10 -13.06 12.18
CA GLU A 72 -30.44 -12.01 11.21
C GLU A 72 -30.90 -12.54 9.85
N PRO A 73 -30.27 -13.56 9.23
CA PRO A 73 -30.72 -14.09 7.93
C PRO A 73 -32.10 -14.75 7.96
N ILE A 74 -32.52 -15.25 9.12
CA ILE A 74 -33.81 -15.93 9.33
C ILE A 74 -34.85 -15.02 9.99
N THR A 75 -34.49 -13.77 10.30
CA THR A 75 -35.37 -12.79 10.94
C THR A 75 -36.10 -11.97 9.88
N PRO A 76 -37.45 -11.82 9.98
CA PRO A 76 -38.23 -11.01 9.06
C PRO A 76 -37.71 -9.55 8.94
N PRO A 77 -37.78 -8.92 7.75
CA PRO A 77 -37.22 -7.59 7.51
C PRO A 77 -37.69 -6.49 8.48
N PHE A 78 -38.94 -6.55 8.95
CA PHE A 78 -39.50 -5.54 9.87
C PHE A 78 -38.90 -5.63 11.29
N ILE A 79 -38.52 -6.83 11.75
CA ILE A 79 -37.83 -7.02 13.04
C ILE A 79 -36.37 -6.62 12.88
N ARG A 80 -35.73 -7.02 11.77
CA ARG A 80 -34.34 -6.66 11.46
C ARG A 80 -34.14 -5.15 11.41
N ASN A 81 -34.94 -4.44 10.64
CA ASN A 81 -34.77 -3.00 10.47
C ASN A 81 -35.06 -2.20 11.75
N ARG A 82 -35.84 -2.77 12.68
CA ARG A 82 -36.23 -2.10 13.93
C ARG A 82 -35.31 -2.41 15.11
N PHE A 83 -34.83 -3.65 15.22
CA PHE A 83 -34.07 -4.12 16.39
C PHE A 83 -32.61 -4.47 16.07
N PHE A 84 -32.27 -4.65 14.79
CA PHE A 84 -30.95 -5.06 14.32
C PHE A 84 -30.50 -4.17 13.16
N PRO A 85 -30.31 -2.85 13.36
CA PRO A 85 -29.82 -1.98 12.30
C PRO A 85 -28.51 -2.56 11.76
N SER A 86 -28.55 -2.98 10.50
CA SER A 86 -27.48 -3.76 9.87
C SER A 86 -26.23 -2.90 9.76
N ARG A 87 -25.22 -3.21 10.58
CA ARG A 87 -23.87 -2.65 10.48
C ARG A 87 -23.10 -3.45 9.45
N THR A 88 -23.37 -3.20 8.18
CA THR A 88 -22.73 -3.89 7.07
C THR A 88 -21.77 -2.96 6.36
N GLY A 89 -20.69 -3.54 5.87
CA GLY A 89 -19.68 -2.84 5.10
C GLY A 89 -18.72 -3.87 4.54
N GLY A 90 -17.86 -3.47 3.60
CA GLY A 90 -16.84 -4.35 3.10
C GLY A 90 -15.65 -3.59 2.55
N PHE A 91 -14.56 -4.31 2.40
CA PHE A 91 -13.38 -3.84 1.70
C PHE A 91 -12.80 -4.99 0.87
N GLY A 92 -12.07 -4.64 -0.18
CA GLY A 92 -11.42 -5.59 -1.05
C GLY A 92 -9.95 -5.26 -1.22
N PHE A 93 -9.12 -6.29 -1.29
CA PHE A 93 -7.71 -6.19 -1.66
C PHE A 93 -7.55 -6.68 -3.09
N GLY A 94 -7.01 -5.81 -3.95
CA GLY A 94 -6.75 -6.10 -5.35
C GLY A 94 -5.55 -7.01 -5.59
N THR A 95 -5.46 -7.52 -6.82
CA THR A 95 -4.42 -8.43 -7.31
C THR A 95 -3.31 -7.67 -8.04
N GLU A 96 -2.43 -6.96 -7.35
CA GLU A 96 -1.30 -6.28 -8.00
C GLU A 96 -0.08 -7.22 -8.20
N GLY A 97 -0.33 -8.53 -8.33
CA GLY A 97 0.75 -9.55 -8.35
C GLY A 97 1.52 -9.66 -7.02
N ASN A 98 1.03 -9.02 -5.97
CA ASN A 98 1.63 -9.01 -4.65
C ASN A 98 1.34 -10.31 -3.88
N THR A 99 2.31 -10.72 -3.08
CA THR A 99 2.08 -11.64 -1.98
C THR A 99 1.25 -10.97 -0.91
N ASN A 100 0.11 -11.53 -0.52
CA ASN A 100 -0.70 -10.95 0.54
C ASN A 100 -1.04 -11.97 1.62
N LEU A 101 -0.45 -11.78 2.80
CA LEU A 101 -1.03 -12.27 4.04
C LEU A 101 -2.00 -11.20 4.54
N ILE A 102 -3.28 -11.53 4.54
CA ILE A 102 -4.35 -10.61 4.89
C ILE A 102 -4.80 -10.94 6.30
N VAL A 103 -4.81 -9.92 7.15
CA VAL A 103 -5.27 -10.02 8.54
C VAL A 103 -6.48 -9.12 8.71
N VAL A 104 -7.55 -9.65 9.30
CA VAL A 104 -8.72 -8.86 9.68
C VAL A 104 -8.79 -8.83 11.19
N THR A 105 -8.94 -7.65 11.75
CA THR A 105 -9.15 -7.45 13.19
C THR A 105 -10.41 -6.66 13.47
N VAL A 106 -11.06 -6.94 14.60
CA VAL A 106 -12.21 -6.15 15.07
C VAL A 106 -11.90 -5.59 16.45
N ASN A 107 -11.85 -4.27 16.55
CA ASN A 107 -11.61 -3.54 17.78
C ASN A 107 -12.94 -2.98 18.31
N ARG A 108 -13.30 -3.23 19.57
CA ARG A 108 -14.56 -2.76 20.16
C ARG A 108 -14.36 -1.99 21.45
N CYS A 109 -15.13 -0.92 21.62
CA CYS A 109 -15.23 -0.16 22.86
C CYS A 109 -16.65 0.37 23.06
N SER A 110 -17.13 0.42 24.30
CA SER A 110 -18.45 1.00 24.61
C SER A 110 -18.39 2.51 24.86
N ALA A 111 -17.21 3.11 24.89
CA ALA A 111 -17.06 4.54 25.13
C ALA A 111 -17.67 5.36 23.98
N PRO A 112 -18.41 6.44 24.29
CA PRO A 112 -18.99 7.31 23.27
C PRO A 112 -17.87 8.00 22.48
N ASN A 113 -18.08 8.18 21.17
CA ASN A 113 -17.13 8.80 20.23
C ASN A 113 -15.73 8.16 20.18
N TRP A 114 -15.61 6.92 20.64
CA TRP A 114 -14.33 6.20 20.61
C TRP A 114 -13.92 5.84 19.17
N TRP A 115 -12.61 5.96 18.91
CA TRP A 115 -11.96 5.50 17.69
C TRP A 115 -10.77 4.61 18.04
N SER A 116 -10.50 3.62 17.19
CA SER A 116 -9.35 2.72 17.40
C SER A 116 -8.04 3.49 17.18
N SER A 117 -7.16 3.45 18.18
CA SER A 117 -5.80 4.01 18.08
C SER A 117 -4.82 3.09 17.33
N LEU A 118 -5.26 1.89 16.94
CA LEU A 118 -4.45 0.95 16.17
C LEU A 118 -4.23 1.49 14.77
N ALA A 119 -2.96 1.72 14.43
CA ALA A 119 -2.58 2.29 13.14
C ALA A 119 -1.40 1.58 12.48
N ARG A 120 -0.80 0.58 13.14
CA ARG A 120 0.33 -0.16 12.57
C ARG A 120 0.34 -1.63 12.97
N LEU A 121 0.75 -2.48 12.02
CA LEU A 121 0.96 -3.90 12.22
C LEU A 121 2.40 -4.25 11.85
N ARG A 122 3.08 -4.95 12.77
CA ARG A 122 4.37 -5.59 12.56
C ARG A 122 4.19 -7.08 12.53
N VAL A 123 4.87 -7.74 11.60
CA VAL A 123 5.02 -9.18 11.63
C VAL A 123 6.40 -9.53 12.15
N PHE A 124 6.50 -10.61 12.91
CA PHE A 124 7.76 -11.10 13.42
C PHE A 124 7.86 -12.62 13.34
N ASP A 125 9.08 -13.14 13.29
CA ASP A 125 9.36 -14.59 13.32
C ASP A 125 9.75 -15.09 14.72
N GLU A 126 10.09 -16.38 14.77
CA GLU A 126 10.55 -17.08 15.98
C GLU A 126 11.92 -16.57 16.48
N GLN A 127 12.70 -15.89 15.64
CA GLN A 127 13.97 -15.25 16.01
C GLN A 127 13.78 -13.82 16.52
N GLY A 128 12.58 -13.24 16.34
CA GLY A 128 12.26 -11.88 16.71
C GLY A 128 12.52 -10.84 15.62
N ASP A 129 12.94 -11.26 14.42
CA ASP A 129 13.12 -10.36 13.28
C ASP A 129 11.77 -9.75 12.91
N VAL A 130 11.75 -8.45 12.55
CA VAL A 130 10.51 -7.71 12.32
C VAL A 130 10.41 -7.06 10.93
N TYR A 131 9.24 -7.19 10.29
CA TYR A 131 8.84 -6.45 9.10
C TYR A 131 7.66 -5.58 9.47
N ASP A 132 7.82 -4.28 9.21
CA ASP A 132 6.77 -3.30 9.46
C ASP A 132 5.87 -3.27 8.21
N ALA A 133 4.69 -3.88 8.30
CA ALA A 133 3.67 -3.84 7.25
C ALA A 133 2.93 -2.49 7.25
N ARG A 134 3.64 -1.41 7.60
CA ARG A 134 3.13 -0.07 7.90
C ARG A 134 2.05 0.30 6.88
N TRP A 135 0.84 0.55 7.40
CA TRP A 135 -0.37 0.91 6.65
C TRP A 135 -1.04 -0.25 5.88
N GLY A 136 -1.70 -1.15 6.62
CA GLY A 136 -2.78 -1.95 6.05
C GLY A 136 -4.08 -1.15 6.22
N ALA A 137 -4.71 -0.51 5.23
CA ALA A 137 -5.07 -0.82 3.85
C ALA A 137 -6.59 -0.59 3.74
N HIS A 138 -7.38 -0.96 4.75
CA HIS A 138 -8.79 -0.54 4.86
C HIS A 138 -9.29 -0.46 6.30
N THR A 139 -10.02 0.61 6.63
CA THR A 139 -10.66 0.80 7.95
C THR A 139 -12.16 1.03 7.76
N MET A 140 -12.98 0.30 8.51
CA MET A 140 -14.42 0.56 8.62
C MET A 140 -14.78 0.93 10.05
N GLY A 141 -15.36 2.11 10.22
CA GLY A 141 -15.85 2.61 11.51
C GLY A 141 -17.34 2.40 11.68
N PHE A 142 -17.73 1.85 12.82
CA PHE A 142 -19.11 1.77 13.31
C PHE A 142 -19.16 2.28 14.76
N PRO A 143 -20.33 2.70 15.28
CA PRO A 143 -20.44 3.11 16.67
C PRO A 143 -19.96 2.01 17.65
N GLY A 144 -18.84 2.27 18.33
CA GLY A 144 -18.21 1.34 19.29
C GLY A 144 -17.48 0.14 18.68
N GLU A 145 -17.27 0.11 17.37
CA GLU A 145 -16.59 -0.99 16.67
C GLU A 145 -15.82 -0.47 15.45
N VAL A 146 -14.54 -0.81 15.36
CA VAL A 146 -13.70 -0.52 14.20
C VAL A 146 -13.15 -1.82 13.65
N VAL A 147 -13.27 -2.00 12.34
CA VAL A 147 -12.71 -3.15 11.62
C VAL A 147 -11.54 -2.69 10.79
N HIS A 148 -10.41 -3.36 10.97
CA HIS A 148 -9.20 -3.11 10.19
C HIS A 148 -8.88 -4.31 9.30
N GLY A 149 -8.58 -4.02 8.04
CA GLY A 149 -8.03 -4.96 7.08
C GLY A 149 -6.56 -4.62 6.83
N TRP A 150 -5.67 -5.55 7.19
CA TRP A 150 -4.24 -5.39 7.06
C TRP A 150 -3.69 -6.23 5.91
N GLN A 151 -2.93 -5.60 5.00
CA GLN A 151 -2.26 -6.28 3.90
C GLN A 151 -0.76 -6.37 4.18
N ILE A 152 -0.26 -7.56 4.49
CA ILE A 152 1.16 -7.81 4.74
C ILE A 152 1.78 -8.32 3.45
N ARG A 153 2.71 -7.53 2.92
CA ARG A 153 3.37 -7.71 1.62
C ARG A 153 4.56 -8.68 1.63
N ALA A 154 5.17 -8.85 2.81
CA ALA A 154 6.27 -9.78 3.04
C ALA A 154 6.19 -10.33 4.46
N PHE A 155 6.44 -11.64 4.63
CA PHE A 155 6.40 -12.31 5.93
C PHE A 155 7.32 -13.56 5.94
N PRO A 156 7.74 -14.05 7.11
CA PRO A 156 8.85 -15.02 7.21
C PRO A 156 8.35 -16.44 6.91
N ARG A 157 8.26 -16.80 5.62
CA ARG A 157 7.69 -18.10 5.18
C ARG A 157 8.49 -19.33 5.59
N ARG A 158 9.72 -19.16 6.06
CA ARG A 158 10.53 -20.26 6.60
C ARG A 158 10.21 -20.60 8.05
N SER A 159 9.47 -19.74 8.75
CA SER A 159 9.13 -19.92 10.17
C SER A 159 7.80 -20.65 10.30
N LYS A 160 7.67 -21.54 11.28
CA LYS A 160 6.44 -22.35 11.45
C LYS A 160 5.27 -21.50 11.93
N THR A 161 5.59 -20.43 12.63
CA THR A 161 4.66 -19.44 13.14
C THR A 161 4.98 -18.06 12.60
N VAL A 162 3.97 -17.18 12.59
CA VAL A 162 4.13 -15.75 12.35
C VAL A 162 3.51 -15.04 13.55
N GLY A 163 4.29 -14.16 14.17
CA GLY A 163 3.82 -13.23 15.18
C GLY A 163 3.22 -11.99 14.54
N LEU A 164 2.12 -11.50 15.10
CA LEU A 164 1.41 -10.29 14.70
C LEU A 164 1.41 -9.31 15.87
N ARG A 165 2.12 -8.19 15.75
CA ARG A 165 2.23 -7.14 16.77
C ARG A 165 1.51 -5.88 16.30
N PHE A 166 0.42 -5.55 16.97
CA PHE A 166 -0.38 -4.35 16.69
C PHE A 166 0.10 -3.19 17.56
N LEU A 167 0.31 -2.03 16.93
CA LEU A 167 0.74 -0.82 17.63
C LEU A 167 -0.35 0.25 17.61
N ALA A 168 -0.50 0.89 18.76
CA ALA A 168 -1.33 2.06 18.95
C ALA A 168 -0.50 3.33 18.83
N GLN A 169 -1.07 4.36 18.23
CA GLN A 169 -0.52 5.71 18.29
C GLN A 169 -1.08 6.44 19.51
N ASN A 170 -0.20 7.02 20.30
CA ASN A 170 -0.53 7.83 21.45
C ASN A 170 -0.84 9.28 21.02
N SER A 171 -1.45 10.06 21.91
CA SER A 171 -1.78 11.47 21.65
C SER A 171 -0.56 12.37 21.40
N ASP A 172 0.61 11.98 21.90
CA ASP A 172 1.90 12.65 21.67
C ASP A 172 2.58 12.22 20.35
N GLY A 173 1.92 11.39 19.54
CA GLY A 173 2.43 10.85 18.28
C GLY A 173 3.32 9.62 18.43
N SER A 174 3.70 9.24 19.67
CA SER A 174 4.53 8.07 19.93
C SER A 174 3.78 6.75 19.71
N TRP A 175 4.54 5.66 19.56
CA TRP A 175 3.99 4.33 19.30
C TRP A 175 4.19 3.40 20.48
N THR A 176 3.14 2.66 20.86
CA THR A 176 3.16 1.61 21.88
C THR A 176 2.69 0.28 21.33
N ASN A 177 3.20 -0.82 21.88
CA ASN A 177 2.70 -2.15 21.58
C ASN A 177 1.34 -2.33 22.26
N ALA A 178 0.28 -2.47 21.46
CA ALA A 178 -1.08 -2.61 21.98
C ALA A 178 -1.45 -4.06 22.27
N SER A 179 -1.08 -4.99 21.38
CA SER A 179 -1.34 -6.42 21.54
C SER A 179 -0.51 -7.25 20.58
N GLU A 180 -0.32 -8.52 20.93
CA GLU A 180 0.30 -9.54 20.08
C GLU A 180 -0.59 -10.77 19.91
N PHE A 181 -0.44 -11.43 18.77
CA PHE A 181 -1.08 -12.69 18.44
C PHE A 181 -0.07 -13.57 17.72
N THR A 182 -0.15 -14.89 17.93
CA THR A 182 0.66 -15.86 17.19
C THR A 182 -0.24 -16.76 16.35
N ILE A 183 0.09 -16.92 15.08
CA ILE A 183 -0.62 -17.81 14.16
C ILE A 183 0.34 -18.85 13.60
N ARG A 184 -0.20 -20.00 13.21
CA ARG A 184 0.50 -20.90 12.30
C ARG A 184 0.74 -20.18 10.98
N ASN A 185 1.95 -20.30 10.44
CA ASN A 185 2.30 -19.72 9.17
C ASN A 185 1.62 -20.49 8.02
N PRO A 186 0.69 -19.86 7.26
CA PRO A 186 -0.02 -20.54 6.18
C PRO A 186 0.87 -20.85 4.97
N ALA A 187 2.06 -20.24 4.89
CA ALA A 187 3.02 -20.45 3.82
C ALA A 187 4.31 -21.12 4.33
N TYR A 188 4.27 -21.83 5.48
CA TYR A 188 5.44 -22.57 5.94
C TYR A 188 5.79 -23.71 4.99
N ALA A 189 6.98 -23.67 4.42
CA ALA A 189 7.54 -24.75 3.63
C ALA A 189 9.08 -24.68 3.60
N ALA A 190 9.68 -25.74 3.06
CA ALA A 190 11.08 -25.69 2.64
C ALA A 190 11.18 -24.93 1.31
N TYR A 191 11.97 -23.87 1.29
CA TYR A 191 12.18 -23.02 0.11
C TYR A 191 13.64 -23.05 -0.33
N PRO A 192 13.92 -22.87 -1.64
CA PRO A 192 15.29 -22.70 -2.11
C PRO A 192 15.94 -21.48 -1.45
N ARG A 193 17.27 -21.42 -1.49
CA ARG A 193 18.03 -20.23 -1.09
C ARG A 193 18.70 -19.66 -2.33
N TRP A 194 18.62 -18.34 -2.50
CA TRP A 194 19.34 -17.65 -3.56
C TRP A 194 20.74 -17.27 -3.09
N THR A 195 21.69 -17.26 -4.03
CA THR A 195 23.05 -16.77 -3.82
C THR A 195 23.12 -15.35 -4.38
N PRO A 196 23.52 -14.34 -3.59
CA PRO A 196 23.64 -12.98 -4.09
C PRO A 196 24.78 -12.88 -5.11
N GLU A 197 24.65 -11.90 -6.00
CA GLU A 197 25.71 -11.49 -6.90
C GLU A 197 26.88 -10.86 -6.14
N PRO A 198 28.10 -10.84 -6.73
CA PRO A 198 29.22 -10.08 -6.19
C PRO A 198 28.87 -8.60 -5.97
N TRP A 199 29.42 -8.02 -4.90
CA TRP A 199 29.12 -6.66 -4.44
C TRP A 199 30.34 -5.73 -4.57
N PRO A 200 30.19 -4.47 -5.04
CA PRO A 200 29.00 -3.88 -5.65
C PRO A 200 28.65 -4.51 -7.01
N SER A 201 27.38 -4.43 -7.41
CA SER A 201 26.88 -5.02 -8.67
C SER A 201 26.56 -3.95 -9.70
N THR A 202 27.13 -4.08 -10.90
CA THR A 202 26.87 -3.21 -12.05
C THR A 202 26.20 -4.00 -13.17
N LYS A 203 25.14 -3.43 -13.76
CA LYS A 203 24.39 -4.01 -14.87
C LYS A 203 24.12 -2.96 -15.94
N SER A 204 23.87 -3.40 -17.17
CA SER A 204 23.64 -2.51 -18.30
C SER A 204 22.33 -2.82 -19.01
N ALA A 205 21.64 -1.77 -19.45
CA ALA A 205 20.46 -1.84 -20.30
C ALA A 205 20.60 -0.78 -21.40
N GLY A 206 20.95 -1.23 -22.61
CA GLY A 206 21.28 -0.31 -23.71
C GLY A 206 22.51 0.53 -23.39
N ASP A 207 22.35 1.84 -23.48
CA ASP A 207 23.35 2.88 -23.21
C ASP A 207 23.59 3.15 -21.72
N LEU A 208 22.67 2.71 -20.85
CA LEU A 208 22.72 2.95 -19.41
C LEU A 208 23.42 1.81 -18.68
N ALA A 209 24.48 2.13 -17.94
CA ALA A 209 25.04 1.27 -16.90
C ALA A 209 24.58 1.76 -15.52
N VAL A 210 24.10 0.84 -14.68
CA VAL A 210 23.62 1.12 -13.33
C VAL A 210 24.38 0.27 -12.32
N THR A 211 24.94 0.92 -11.32
CA THR A 211 25.61 0.27 -10.19
C THR A 211 24.77 0.40 -8.94
N LEU A 212 24.38 -0.72 -8.33
CA LEU A 212 23.82 -0.75 -6.99
C LEU A 212 24.98 -0.57 -5.99
N ARG A 213 25.11 0.64 -5.45
CA ARG A 213 26.22 1.04 -4.56
C ARG A 213 25.94 0.77 -3.10
N GLU A 214 24.68 0.89 -2.70
CA GLU A 214 24.25 0.72 -1.32
C GLU A 214 22.93 -0.05 -1.29
N PHE A 215 22.87 -1.05 -0.40
CA PHE A 215 21.66 -1.78 -0.09
C PHE A 215 21.63 -2.05 1.41
N GLN A 216 20.92 -1.20 2.14
CA GLN A 216 20.84 -1.26 3.60
C GLN A 216 19.41 -1.50 4.06
N SER A 217 19.24 -2.31 5.11
CA SER A 217 17.93 -2.59 5.69
C SER A 217 17.96 -2.56 7.22
N GLY A 218 16.82 -2.32 7.84
CA GLY A 218 16.69 -2.24 9.30
C GLY A 218 17.12 -0.91 9.92
N GLY A 219 17.49 0.08 9.10
CA GLY A 219 17.74 1.45 9.56
C GLY A 219 16.48 2.07 10.17
N ARG A 220 16.63 2.98 11.15
CA ARG A 220 15.49 3.75 11.64
C ARG A 220 15.05 4.76 10.58
N MET A 221 13.75 4.94 10.44
CA MET A 221 13.21 6.08 9.69
C MET A 221 13.69 7.39 10.34
N SER A 222 13.96 8.40 9.52
CA SER A 222 14.19 9.77 9.98
C SER A 222 12.84 10.49 10.20
N GLY A 223 12.87 11.64 10.87
CA GLY A 223 11.71 12.52 11.06
C GLY A 223 10.58 11.93 11.91
N HIS A 224 9.35 12.43 11.71
CA HIS A 224 8.16 12.01 12.45
C HIS A 224 7.85 10.51 12.26
N GLY A 225 8.24 9.95 11.12
CA GLY A 225 8.08 8.53 10.81
C GLY A 225 8.93 7.59 11.66
N GLY A 226 10.01 8.07 12.29
CA GLY A 226 10.94 7.32 13.14
C GLY A 226 10.76 7.49 14.65
N GLN A 227 9.74 8.26 15.06
CA GLN A 227 9.40 8.45 16.47
C GLN A 227 9.04 7.12 17.15
N GLY A 228 9.34 7.03 18.44
CA GLY A 228 9.25 5.79 19.23
C GLY A 228 10.60 5.32 19.75
N ASN A 229 10.59 4.31 20.60
CA ASN A 229 11.81 3.67 21.09
C ASN A 229 12.32 2.62 20.10
N GLU A 230 13.45 1.96 20.38
CA GLU A 230 14.00 0.91 19.49
C GLU A 230 12.98 -0.18 19.12
N GLN A 231 12.04 -0.49 20.03
CA GLN A 231 11.04 -1.55 19.83
C GLN A 231 9.85 -1.10 18.98
N THR A 232 9.58 0.20 18.89
CA THR A 232 8.41 0.77 18.20
C THR A 232 8.73 1.78 17.09
N ALA A 233 9.99 2.16 16.91
CA ALA A 233 10.41 3.04 15.82
C ALA A 233 10.32 2.33 14.47
N ALA A 234 9.68 2.95 13.47
CA ALA A 234 9.55 2.38 12.13
C ALA A 234 10.93 2.19 11.49
N ARG A 235 11.07 1.10 10.74
CA ARG A 235 12.31 0.74 10.04
C ARG A 235 12.18 1.00 8.55
N LYS A 236 13.32 1.21 7.90
CA LYS A 236 13.43 1.44 6.46
C LYS A 236 14.46 0.54 5.80
N THR A 237 14.31 0.46 4.49
CA THR A 237 15.31 -0.06 3.57
C THR A 237 15.73 1.08 2.64
N ARG A 238 17.04 1.19 2.40
CA ARG A 238 17.68 2.21 1.57
C ARG A 238 18.45 1.53 0.44
N LEU A 239 18.27 2.04 -0.76
CA LEU A 239 19.00 1.64 -1.96
C LEU A 239 19.65 2.88 -2.57
N VAL A 240 20.88 2.77 -3.02
CA VAL A 240 21.56 3.84 -3.78
C VAL A 240 22.09 3.28 -5.08
N PHE A 241 21.59 3.82 -6.19
CA PHE A 241 22.02 3.54 -7.54
C PHE A 241 22.90 4.68 -8.06
N ALA A 242 23.93 4.33 -8.80
CA ALA A 242 24.71 5.28 -9.59
C ALA A 242 24.60 4.93 -11.07
N PHE A 243 24.54 5.97 -11.91
CA PHE A 243 24.28 5.86 -13.33
C PHE A 243 25.49 6.29 -14.14
N ALA A 244 25.74 5.59 -15.24
CA ALA A 244 26.73 6.00 -16.23
C ALA A 244 26.22 5.72 -17.64
N ASN A 245 26.45 6.67 -18.55
CA ASN A 245 26.24 6.49 -19.98
C ASN A 245 27.59 6.50 -20.67
N GLU A 246 27.86 5.48 -21.50
CA GLU A 246 29.15 5.34 -22.23
C GLU A 246 30.38 5.47 -21.32
N GLY A 247 30.28 4.97 -20.07
CA GLY A 247 31.34 5.02 -19.07
C GLY A 247 31.48 6.36 -18.33
N ARG A 248 30.66 7.37 -18.63
CA ARG A 248 30.65 8.66 -17.93
C ARG A 248 29.52 8.71 -16.92
N SER A 249 29.81 9.16 -15.70
CA SER A 249 28.78 9.35 -14.67
C SER A 249 27.72 10.34 -15.11
N VAL A 250 26.45 10.02 -14.86
CA VAL A 250 25.29 10.88 -15.18
C VAL A 250 24.34 10.97 -13.99
N GLU A 251 23.60 12.08 -13.90
CA GLU A 251 22.67 12.36 -12.78
C GLU A 251 21.22 12.57 -13.25
N ASN A 252 20.99 12.59 -14.56
CA ASN A 252 19.67 12.80 -15.18
C ASN A 252 18.82 11.51 -15.23
N TRP A 253 18.97 10.62 -14.26
CA TRP A 253 18.25 9.35 -14.16
C TRP A 253 17.71 9.15 -12.74
N ARG A 254 16.56 8.48 -12.65
CA ARG A 254 15.95 8.10 -11.37
C ARG A 254 15.31 6.72 -11.42
N VAL A 255 15.05 6.17 -10.24
CA VAL A 255 14.18 4.99 -10.09
C VAL A 255 12.72 5.42 -10.27
N GLN A 256 12.02 4.79 -11.20
CA GLN A 256 10.58 4.95 -11.41
C GLN A 256 9.77 3.92 -10.64
N LYS A 257 10.21 2.66 -10.68
CA LYS A 257 9.49 1.55 -10.07
C LYS A 257 10.47 0.54 -9.51
N LEU A 258 10.10 -0.07 -8.39
CA LEU A 258 10.87 -1.10 -7.72
C LEU A 258 9.93 -2.24 -7.34
N THR A 259 10.21 -3.46 -7.79
CA THR A 259 9.58 -4.67 -7.27
C THR A 259 10.62 -5.51 -6.55
N ILE A 260 10.28 -5.94 -5.34
CA ILE A 260 11.14 -6.67 -4.42
C ILE A 260 10.58 -8.08 -4.28
N SER A 261 11.45 -9.09 -4.31
CA SER A 261 11.05 -10.47 -4.03
C SER A 261 12.15 -11.29 -3.38
N ASP A 262 11.77 -12.40 -2.75
CA ASP A 262 12.69 -13.39 -2.16
C ASP A 262 12.45 -14.81 -2.69
N ALA A 263 13.33 -15.72 -2.28
CA ALA A 263 13.30 -17.13 -2.68
C ALA A 263 12.09 -17.90 -2.11
N THR A 264 11.36 -17.32 -1.16
CA THR A 264 10.16 -17.92 -0.58
C THR A 264 8.89 -17.54 -1.36
N GLY A 265 9.03 -16.61 -2.31
CA GLY A 265 7.94 -16.13 -3.15
C GLY A 265 7.21 -14.93 -2.55
N ASN A 266 7.77 -14.23 -1.55
CA ASN A 266 7.29 -12.88 -1.26
C ASN A 266 7.58 -12.00 -2.47
N ARG A 267 6.61 -11.17 -2.87
CA ARG A 267 6.74 -10.22 -3.99
C ARG A 267 5.88 -9.00 -3.71
N TRP A 268 6.46 -7.82 -3.78
CA TRP A 268 5.74 -6.57 -3.63
C TRP A 268 6.52 -5.39 -4.21
N PHE A 269 5.88 -4.23 -4.29
CA PHE A 269 6.54 -2.98 -4.59
C PHE A 269 6.25 -1.96 -3.48
N PRO A 270 7.25 -1.19 -3.02
CA PRO A 270 6.99 0.02 -2.27
C PRO A 270 6.37 1.05 -3.21
N TYR A 271 5.34 1.77 -2.76
CA TYR A 271 4.79 2.86 -3.57
C TYR A 271 5.71 4.07 -3.51
N LEU A 272 6.48 4.32 -4.56
CA LEU A 272 7.46 5.41 -4.60
C LEU A 272 6.86 6.78 -4.96
N ASP A 273 5.62 6.81 -5.47
CA ASP A 273 4.98 7.99 -6.09
C ASP A 273 3.81 8.62 -5.28
N PHE A 274 3.60 8.22 -4.01
CA PHE A 274 2.57 8.88 -3.18
C PHE A 274 3.12 10.17 -2.56
N VAL A 275 2.85 11.30 -3.22
CA VAL A 275 3.22 12.68 -2.87
C VAL A 275 2.51 13.21 -1.60
N LYS A 276 2.16 12.34 -0.65
CA LYS A 276 1.48 12.77 0.60
C LYS A 276 2.07 12.18 1.87
N GLN A 277 3.38 11.95 1.87
CA GLN A 277 4.13 11.84 3.10
C GLN A 277 5.34 12.76 2.96
N GLU A 278 5.73 13.45 4.03
CA GLU A 278 6.82 14.43 4.15
C GLU A 278 8.22 13.84 3.89
N PHE A 279 8.36 13.00 2.87
CA PHE A 279 9.51 12.17 2.59
C PHE A 279 9.74 12.13 1.07
N ASP A 280 10.97 12.40 0.65
CA ASP A 280 11.42 12.09 -0.70
C ASP A 280 11.80 10.60 -0.76
N TRP A 281 10.84 9.74 -1.11
CA TRP A 281 11.08 8.29 -1.19
C TRP A 281 12.06 7.93 -2.30
N THR A 282 12.18 8.82 -3.29
CA THR A 282 13.17 8.74 -4.36
C THR A 282 13.80 10.09 -4.62
N THR A 283 15.12 10.15 -4.68
CA THR A 283 15.88 11.33 -5.12
C THR A 283 17.02 10.84 -5.99
N ASN A 284 16.92 11.10 -7.30
CA ASN A 284 17.82 10.55 -8.31
C ASN A 284 17.92 9.01 -8.18
N GLY A 285 19.12 8.49 -7.90
CA GLY A 285 19.37 7.07 -7.68
C GLY A 285 19.12 6.58 -6.26
N THR A 286 18.75 7.44 -5.30
CA THR A 286 18.45 7.02 -3.93
C THR A 286 16.99 6.63 -3.79
N VAL A 287 16.72 5.49 -3.18
CA VAL A 287 15.37 5.03 -2.82
C VAL A 287 15.33 4.69 -1.34
N GLU A 288 14.35 5.23 -0.62
CA GLU A 288 14.05 4.85 0.76
C GLU A 288 12.58 4.46 0.90
N PHE A 289 12.31 3.33 1.54
CA PHE A 289 10.94 2.87 1.76
C PHE A 289 10.77 2.16 3.10
N PHE A 290 9.52 2.10 3.57
CA PHE A 290 9.16 1.46 4.83
C PHE A 290 9.36 -0.05 4.80
N GLY A 291 9.78 -0.57 5.95
CA GLY A 291 9.96 -1.99 6.20
C GLY A 291 11.44 -2.37 6.18
N ALA A 292 11.83 -3.18 7.16
CA ALA A 292 13.07 -3.92 7.11
C ALA A 292 12.82 -5.23 6.35
N LEU A 293 13.72 -5.58 5.44
CA LEU A 293 13.74 -6.88 4.78
C LEU A 293 14.14 -7.97 5.79
N TRP A 294 13.86 -9.22 5.47
CA TRP A 294 14.20 -10.33 6.37
C TRP A 294 15.69 -10.64 6.42
N PRO A 295 16.32 -10.61 7.62
CA PRO A 295 17.72 -11.02 7.80
C PRO A 295 17.97 -12.50 7.47
N GLY A 296 16.95 -13.34 7.67
CA GLY A 296 16.99 -14.76 7.34
C GLY A 296 17.08 -15.09 5.84
N GLU A 297 16.74 -14.14 4.96
CA GLU A 297 16.90 -14.34 3.52
C GLU A 297 18.32 -14.00 3.06
N ASN A 298 18.91 -14.94 2.30
CA ASN A 298 20.29 -14.80 1.84
C ASN A 298 20.47 -13.74 0.74
N ALA A 299 19.42 -13.51 -0.04
CA ALA A 299 19.42 -12.55 -1.13
C ALA A 299 17.98 -12.14 -1.46
N TRP A 300 17.86 -10.94 -2.00
CA TRP A 300 16.64 -10.31 -2.47
C TRP A 300 16.80 -9.97 -3.95
N ARG A 301 15.76 -10.24 -4.73
CA ARG A 301 15.67 -9.80 -6.11
C ARG A 301 14.99 -8.44 -6.17
N LEU A 302 15.65 -7.50 -6.83
CA LEU A 302 15.17 -6.15 -7.11
C LEU A 302 14.95 -6.02 -8.62
N ASP A 303 13.69 -6.02 -9.05
CA ASP A 303 13.30 -5.66 -10.42
C ASP A 303 13.08 -4.15 -10.45
N VAL A 304 13.95 -3.40 -11.14
CA VAL A 304 13.98 -1.94 -11.08
C VAL A 304 13.74 -1.35 -12.47
N GLU A 305 12.83 -0.39 -12.54
CA GLU A 305 12.60 0.48 -13.69
C GLU A 305 13.28 1.83 -13.47
N PHE A 306 14.09 2.26 -14.43
CA PHE A 306 14.77 3.54 -14.44
C PHE A 306 14.28 4.40 -15.61
N VAL A 307 14.16 5.70 -15.36
CA VAL A 307 13.74 6.70 -16.35
C VAL A 307 14.65 7.93 -16.29
N ARG A 308 14.81 8.63 -17.42
CA ARG A 308 15.50 9.91 -17.45
C ARG A 308 14.65 11.00 -16.81
N THR A 309 15.31 11.94 -16.16
CA THR A 309 14.73 13.18 -15.64
C THR A 309 15.04 14.39 -16.52
N GLY A 310 15.93 14.25 -17.50
CA GLY A 310 16.31 15.31 -18.44
C GLY A 310 17.25 14.80 -19.53
N GLY A 311 17.71 15.71 -20.40
CA GLY A 311 18.57 15.35 -21.53
C GLY A 311 17.85 14.56 -22.63
N PHE A 312 16.57 14.85 -22.84
CA PHE A 312 15.76 14.28 -23.92
C PHE A 312 16.19 14.85 -25.28
N SER A 313 16.16 14.02 -26.32
CA SER A 313 16.42 14.49 -27.67
C SER A 313 15.20 15.24 -28.25
N PRO A 314 15.38 16.13 -29.24
CA PRO A 314 14.27 16.92 -29.77
C PRO A 314 13.11 16.10 -30.35
N ASP A 315 13.39 14.91 -30.88
CA ASP A 315 12.40 13.98 -31.42
C ASP A 315 11.56 13.28 -30.34
N GLU A 316 12.04 13.23 -29.10
CA GLU A 316 11.32 12.70 -27.92
C GLU A 316 10.37 13.74 -27.31
N LEU A 317 10.52 15.02 -27.70
CA LEU A 317 9.81 16.13 -27.07
C LEU A 317 8.54 16.51 -27.84
N TRP A 318 7.48 16.76 -27.08
CA TRP A 318 6.23 17.31 -27.59
C TRP A 318 5.87 18.61 -26.87
N ASP A 319 6.01 19.72 -27.60
CA ASP A 319 5.48 21.01 -27.18
C ASP A 319 3.98 21.08 -27.49
N VAL A 320 3.18 21.14 -26.43
CA VAL A 320 1.74 21.33 -26.54
C VAL A 320 1.45 22.81 -26.81
N PRO A 321 0.50 23.13 -27.71
CA PRO A 321 -0.04 24.48 -27.83
C PRO A 321 -0.49 25.03 -26.47
N PRO A 322 -0.31 26.34 -26.19
CA PRO A 322 -0.73 26.93 -24.92
C PRO A 322 -2.19 26.62 -24.58
N ILE A 323 -2.43 26.15 -23.36
CA ILE A 323 -3.75 25.79 -22.85
C ILE A 323 -4.21 26.88 -21.89
N ARG A 324 -5.39 27.45 -22.14
CA ARG A 324 -5.99 28.41 -21.22
C ARG A 324 -6.47 27.74 -19.95
N LEU A 325 -6.18 28.35 -18.81
CA LEU A 325 -6.70 27.90 -17.53
C LEU A 325 -8.22 28.13 -17.48
N PRO A 326 -9.03 27.10 -17.14
CA PRO A 326 -10.46 27.27 -16.95
C PRO A 326 -10.75 28.18 -15.73
N ALA A 327 -11.86 28.93 -15.81
CA ALA A 327 -12.37 29.68 -14.67
C ALA A 327 -12.85 28.73 -13.55
N PRO A 328 -12.97 29.21 -12.29
CA PRO A 328 -13.40 28.38 -11.18
C PRO A 328 -14.73 27.66 -11.45
N GLY A 329 -14.79 26.37 -11.12
CA GLY A 329 -15.96 25.52 -11.37
C GLY A 329 -16.11 25.05 -12.81
N LEU A 330 -15.19 25.42 -13.71
CA LEU A 330 -15.21 25.01 -15.11
C LEU A 330 -14.15 23.96 -15.42
N LEU A 331 -14.42 23.25 -16.51
CA LEU A 331 -13.55 22.29 -17.18
C LEU A 331 -13.46 22.69 -18.65
N THR A 332 -12.29 22.50 -19.26
CA THR A 332 -12.03 22.74 -20.68
C THR A 332 -11.68 21.42 -21.34
N ASP A 333 -12.47 21.01 -22.33
CA ASP A 333 -12.16 19.84 -23.16
C ASP A 333 -10.96 20.14 -24.07
N LEU A 334 -10.11 19.14 -24.23
CA LEU A 334 -8.91 19.19 -25.05
C LEU A 334 -8.95 18.10 -26.11
N THR A 335 -8.32 18.37 -27.25
CA THR A 335 -8.26 17.44 -28.38
C THR A 335 -6.86 17.24 -28.92
N ASN A 336 -5.86 17.88 -28.29
CA ASN A 336 -4.46 17.76 -28.65
C ASN A 336 -4.03 16.30 -28.52
N SER A 337 -3.43 15.79 -29.58
CA SER A 337 -2.85 14.45 -29.60
C SER A 337 -1.49 14.47 -30.26
N TRP A 338 -0.66 13.54 -29.84
CA TRP A 338 0.68 13.33 -30.37
C TRP A 338 0.96 11.86 -30.49
N HIS A 339 1.60 11.48 -31.58
CA HIS A 339 1.96 10.10 -31.88
C HIS A 339 3.48 10.00 -31.98
N HIS A 340 4.06 9.11 -31.19
CA HIS A 340 5.50 8.86 -31.15
C HIS A 340 5.77 7.43 -30.72
N ASP A 341 6.71 6.74 -31.37
CA ASP A 341 7.08 5.35 -31.10
C ASP A 341 5.88 4.38 -31.00
N GLY A 342 4.86 4.59 -31.84
CA GLY A 342 3.66 3.75 -31.86
C GLY A 342 2.70 4.00 -30.68
N VAL A 343 2.97 5.01 -29.85
CA VAL A 343 2.14 5.46 -28.73
C VAL A 343 1.48 6.78 -29.08
N THR A 344 0.19 6.88 -28.84
CA THR A 344 -0.59 8.11 -28.93
C THR A 344 -0.88 8.64 -27.53
N VAL A 345 -0.46 9.87 -27.26
CA VAL A 345 -0.85 10.64 -26.07
C VAL A 345 -1.91 11.64 -26.48
N GLN A 346 -3.04 11.65 -25.77
CA GLN A 346 -4.13 12.58 -25.95
C GLN A 346 -4.35 13.38 -24.67
N LEU A 347 -4.38 14.71 -24.77
CA LEU A 347 -4.92 15.55 -23.71
C LEU A 347 -6.44 15.53 -23.79
N VAL A 348 -7.10 15.20 -22.69
CA VAL A 348 -8.56 14.97 -22.66
C VAL A 348 -9.28 16.20 -22.13
N ALA A 349 -8.88 16.69 -20.96
CA ALA A 349 -9.52 17.85 -20.35
C ALA A 349 -8.62 18.48 -19.28
N LEU A 350 -8.77 19.78 -19.07
CA LEU A 350 -8.19 20.52 -17.96
C LEU A 350 -9.31 21.03 -17.05
N ALA A 351 -9.27 20.69 -15.76
CA ALA A 351 -10.23 21.15 -14.77
C ALA A 351 -9.62 22.21 -13.84
N SER A 352 -10.43 23.21 -13.49
CA SER A 352 -10.09 24.18 -12.44
C SER A 352 -10.08 23.51 -11.05
N PRO A 353 -9.42 24.13 -10.05
CA PRO A 353 -9.39 23.58 -8.70
C PRO A 353 -10.78 23.22 -8.17
N THR A 354 -10.88 22.11 -7.45
CA THR A 354 -12.13 21.54 -6.90
C THR A 354 -13.21 21.08 -7.90
N THR A 355 -12.96 21.19 -9.20
CA THR A 355 -13.89 20.71 -10.24
C THR A 355 -13.62 19.23 -10.56
N ASP A 356 -14.67 18.41 -10.54
CA ASP A 356 -14.58 16.99 -10.86
C ASP A 356 -14.51 16.77 -12.39
N HIS A 357 -13.66 15.84 -12.83
CA HIS A 357 -13.71 15.31 -14.19
C HIS A 357 -14.91 14.35 -14.36
N PRO A 358 -15.51 14.26 -15.56
CA PRO A 358 -16.56 13.28 -15.84
C PRO A 358 -15.98 11.86 -16.10
N GLY A 359 -16.86 10.86 -16.07
CA GLY A 359 -16.54 9.50 -16.54
C GLY A 359 -15.40 8.81 -15.77
N GLY A 360 -14.55 8.07 -16.49
CA GLY A 360 -13.42 7.30 -15.93
C GLY A 360 -12.40 8.16 -15.19
N PHE A 361 -12.26 9.43 -15.59
CA PHE A 361 -11.32 10.36 -14.97
C PHE A 361 -11.78 10.91 -13.62
N LYS A 362 -13.05 10.75 -13.23
CA LYS A 362 -13.59 11.33 -11.98
C LYS A 362 -12.75 11.01 -10.75
N TRP A 363 -12.27 9.78 -10.63
CA TRP A 363 -11.46 9.36 -9.48
C TRP A 363 -9.96 9.45 -9.74
N ILE A 364 -9.53 9.40 -11.00
CA ILE A 364 -8.13 9.45 -11.41
C ILE A 364 -7.57 10.88 -11.32
N ALA A 365 -8.32 11.86 -11.81
CA ALA A 365 -7.93 13.26 -11.89
C ALA A 365 -8.47 14.11 -10.72
N LYS A 366 -8.77 13.46 -9.59
CA LYS A 366 -9.25 14.13 -8.37
C LYS A 366 -8.11 14.27 -7.36
N TRP A 367 -7.84 15.52 -6.99
CA TRP A 367 -6.84 15.84 -5.99
C TRP A 367 -7.44 15.86 -4.58
N TRP A 368 -6.79 15.16 -3.65
CA TRP A 368 -7.21 15.02 -2.24
C TRP A 368 -6.23 15.71 -1.27
N GLY A 369 -5.31 16.52 -1.79
CA GLY A 369 -4.38 17.31 -1.00
C GLY A 369 -5.06 18.45 -0.24
N GLU A 370 -4.35 19.02 0.74
CA GLU A 370 -4.83 20.19 1.48
C GLU A 370 -4.95 21.42 0.57
N GLU A 371 -4.07 21.50 -0.44
CA GLU A 371 -4.02 22.59 -1.43
C GLU A 371 -5.05 22.45 -2.56
N LYS A 372 -6.14 21.69 -2.35
CA LYS A 372 -7.14 21.41 -3.40
C LYS A 372 -7.81 22.62 -4.05
N ASN A 373 -7.70 23.78 -3.43
CA ASN A 373 -8.24 25.03 -3.97
C ASN A 373 -7.26 25.72 -4.94
N MET A 374 -6.04 25.21 -5.11
CA MET A 374 -4.98 25.78 -5.96
C MET A 374 -4.50 24.84 -7.07
N VAL A 375 -4.91 23.56 -7.03
CA VAL A 375 -4.42 22.52 -7.94
C VAL A 375 -5.38 22.32 -9.10
N TYR A 376 -4.91 22.57 -10.31
CA TYR A 376 -5.56 22.20 -11.56
C TYR A 376 -5.25 20.73 -11.89
N SER A 377 -6.19 20.04 -12.53
CA SER A 377 -5.97 18.65 -12.97
C SER A 377 -6.16 18.50 -14.48
N LEU A 378 -5.10 18.05 -15.15
CA LEU A 378 -5.07 17.71 -16.57
C LEU A 378 -5.25 16.20 -16.72
N ALA A 379 -6.36 15.78 -17.30
CA ALA A 379 -6.61 14.41 -17.69
C ALA A 379 -5.95 14.11 -19.04
N LEU A 380 -5.26 12.98 -19.11
CA LEU A 380 -4.60 12.53 -20.32
C LEU A 380 -4.78 11.02 -20.52
N LYS A 381 -4.81 10.62 -21.79
CA LYS A 381 -5.00 9.24 -22.21
C LYS A 381 -3.84 8.81 -23.09
N VAL A 382 -3.28 7.64 -22.80
CA VAL A 382 -2.20 7.03 -23.57
C VAL A 382 -2.70 5.74 -24.20
N SER A 383 -2.41 5.54 -25.49
CA SER A 383 -2.89 4.37 -26.24
C SER A 383 -1.91 3.93 -27.35
N PRO A 384 -1.66 2.62 -27.55
CA PRO A 384 -2.00 1.54 -26.62
C PRO A 384 -1.29 1.74 -25.26
N GLU A 385 -1.52 0.87 -24.28
CA GLU A 385 -0.79 0.92 -23.01
C GLU A 385 0.72 1.05 -23.25
N LEU A 386 1.37 1.88 -22.43
CA LEU A 386 2.74 2.38 -22.60
C LEU A 386 3.82 1.30 -22.78
N LYS A 387 3.55 0.03 -22.44
CA LYS A 387 4.53 -1.07 -22.46
C LYS A 387 5.83 -0.70 -21.73
N ASP A 388 6.91 -0.46 -22.48
CA ASP A 388 8.25 -0.09 -22.03
C ASP A 388 8.55 1.42 -22.13
N HIS A 389 7.54 2.22 -22.44
CA HIS A 389 7.63 3.68 -22.53
C HIS A 389 7.07 4.36 -21.28
N ARG A 390 7.47 5.61 -21.08
CA ARG A 390 6.90 6.51 -20.08
C ARG A 390 6.71 7.89 -20.69
N LEU A 391 5.54 8.46 -20.40
CA LEU A 391 5.30 9.87 -20.60
C LEU A 391 5.85 10.62 -19.39
N SER A 392 6.78 11.53 -19.61
CA SER A 392 7.34 12.40 -18.58
C SER A 392 7.04 13.86 -18.88
N VAL A 393 6.82 14.64 -17.83
CA VAL A 393 6.69 16.09 -17.97
C VAL A 393 8.10 16.66 -17.98
N ALA A 394 8.55 17.13 -19.14
CA ALA A 394 9.85 17.75 -19.28
C ALA A 394 9.84 19.19 -18.74
N ARG A 395 8.72 19.90 -18.94
CA ARG A 395 8.56 21.29 -18.47
C ARG A 395 7.11 21.73 -18.48
N VAL A 396 6.74 22.63 -17.56
CA VAL A 396 5.48 23.39 -17.59
C VAL A 396 5.80 24.85 -17.33
N LEU A 397 5.38 25.74 -18.24
CA LEU A 397 5.57 27.18 -18.14
C LEU A 397 4.23 27.91 -18.17
N ASP A 398 4.15 29.05 -17.49
CA ASP A 398 3.03 29.98 -17.68
C ASP A 398 3.25 30.94 -18.86
N GLN A 399 2.31 31.86 -19.08
CA GLN A 399 2.38 32.83 -20.17
C GLN A 399 3.56 33.82 -20.07
N GLU A 400 4.16 33.99 -18.88
CA GLU A 400 5.31 34.84 -18.63
C GLU A 400 6.63 34.06 -18.67
N GLY A 401 6.58 32.75 -18.94
CA GLY A 401 7.74 31.87 -18.98
C GLY A 401 8.22 31.41 -17.61
N ARG A 402 7.42 31.58 -16.55
CA ARG A 402 7.73 31.08 -15.20
C ARG A 402 7.41 29.59 -15.10
N GLU A 403 8.24 28.84 -14.39
CA GLU A 403 7.97 27.42 -14.14
C GLU A 403 6.74 27.24 -13.25
N VAL A 404 5.93 26.26 -13.61
CA VAL A 404 4.74 25.85 -12.87
C VAL A 404 5.04 24.55 -12.13
N GLU A 405 4.68 24.52 -10.84
CA GLU A 405 4.86 23.35 -10.01
C GLU A 405 3.99 22.18 -10.51
N VAL A 406 4.65 21.05 -10.78
CA VAL A 406 3.99 19.76 -10.99
C VAL A 406 3.87 19.07 -9.64
N VAL A 407 2.68 19.13 -9.05
CA VAL A 407 2.41 18.57 -7.74
C VAL A 407 2.47 17.04 -7.79
N GLN A 408 1.87 16.44 -8.82
CA GLN A 408 1.89 14.99 -8.99
C GLN A 408 1.56 14.61 -10.43
N HIS A 409 2.16 13.52 -10.91
CA HIS A 409 1.70 12.80 -12.09
C HIS A 409 1.13 11.44 -11.66
N GLY A 410 -0.20 11.38 -11.58
CA GLY A 410 -0.94 10.23 -11.08
C GLY A 410 -1.18 9.17 -12.16
N ASN A 411 -1.22 7.91 -11.72
CA ASN A 411 -1.60 6.75 -12.52
C ASN A 411 -0.69 6.46 -13.73
N GLN A 412 0.60 6.81 -13.65
CA GLN A 412 1.58 6.69 -14.75
C GLN A 412 1.75 5.28 -15.34
N ASP A 413 1.35 4.24 -14.61
CA ASP A 413 1.37 2.83 -15.04
C ASP A 413 0.23 2.46 -16.00
N TYR A 414 -0.80 3.32 -16.14
CA TYR A 414 -2.03 3.00 -16.84
C TYR A 414 -2.29 3.94 -18.02
N ALA A 415 -3.22 3.55 -18.88
CA ALA A 415 -3.63 4.34 -20.04
C ALA A 415 -4.26 5.69 -19.65
N GLU A 416 -5.07 5.73 -18.59
CA GLU A 416 -5.70 6.96 -18.11
C GLU A 416 -4.86 7.54 -16.98
N GLN A 417 -4.37 8.76 -17.15
CA GLN A 417 -3.47 9.42 -16.22
C GLN A 417 -3.96 10.82 -15.89
N ALA A 418 -3.39 11.40 -14.83
CA ALA A 418 -3.67 12.77 -14.43
C ALA A 418 -2.39 13.51 -14.06
N LEU A 419 -2.27 14.75 -14.52
CA LEU A 419 -1.22 15.67 -14.10
C LEU A 419 -1.83 16.76 -13.23
N PHE A 420 -1.28 16.95 -12.03
CA PHE A 420 -1.74 17.93 -11.06
C PHE A 420 -0.76 19.10 -11.03
N LEU A 421 -1.27 20.28 -11.33
CA LEU A 421 -0.49 21.48 -11.61
C LEU A 421 -0.89 22.61 -10.66
N LYS A 422 0.08 23.33 -10.11
CA LYS A 422 -0.15 24.46 -9.23
C LYS A 422 0.51 25.71 -9.82
N PRO A 423 -0.17 26.39 -10.76
CA PRO A 423 0.34 27.62 -11.34
C PRO A 423 0.21 28.78 -10.35
N GLY A 424 0.98 29.86 -10.57
CA GLY A 424 0.86 31.09 -9.80
C GLY A 424 -0.50 31.79 -10.00
N GLU A 425 -0.90 32.64 -9.05
CA GLU A 425 -2.23 33.29 -9.04
C GLU A 425 -2.52 34.14 -10.29
N THR A 426 -1.47 34.69 -10.91
CA THR A 426 -1.54 35.50 -12.12
C THR A 426 -1.49 34.68 -13.40
N ALA A 427 -1.28 33.37 -13.33
CA ALA A 427 -1.24 32.53 -14.51
C ALA A 427 -2.61 32.50 -15.21
N ARG A 428 -2.58 32.45 -16.54
CA ARG A 428 -3.77 32.39 -17.40
C ARG A 428 -3.65 31.30 -18.45
N GLU A 429 -2.44 30.95 -18.84
CA GLU A 429 -2.17 29.91 -19.82
C GLU A 429 -1.00 29.04 -19.35
N LEU A 430 -1.00 27.79 -19.80
CA LEU A 430 0.07 26.83 -19.56
C LEU A 430 0.64 26.33 -20.88
N LYS A 431 1.96 26.34 -21.01
CA LYS A 431 2.69 25.65 -22.07
C LYS A 431 3.38 24.42 -21.48
N LEU A 432 2.99 23.24 -21.95
CA LEU A 432 3.55 21.97 -21.50
C LEU A 432 4.50 21.42 -22.54
N THR A 433 5.62 20.90 -22.08
CA THR A 433 6.53 20.06 -22.87
C THR A 433 6.55 18.68 -22.24
N PHE A 434 6.13 17.68 -23.01
CA PHE A 434 6.23 16.27 -22.63
C PHE A 434 7.44 15.62 -23.28
N ALA A 435 7.96 14.57 -22.65
CA ALA A 435 8.93 13.65 -23.25
C ALA A 435 8.32 12.25 -23.29
N MET A 436 8.34 11.60 -24.44
CA MET A 436 8.12 10.15 -24.53
C MET A 436 9.47 9.46 -24.51
N GLN A 437 9.71 8.64 -23.49
CA GLN A 437 10.99 7.97 -23.32
C GLN A 437 10.81 6.47 -23.12
N ARG A 438 11.82 5.69 -23.49
CA ARG A 438 11.91 4.28 -23.13
C ARG A 438 12.52 4.12 -21.74
N SER A 439 11.84 3.35 -20.90
CA SER A 439 12.36 2.93 -19.60
C SER A 439 13.52 1.96 -19.76
N ARG A 440 14.34 1.83 -18.70
CA ARG A 440 15.39 0.81 -18.59
C ARG A 440 15.05 -0.13 -17.44
N PHE A 441 14.98 -1.42 -17.72
CA PHE A 441 14.65 -2.44 -16.74
C PHE A 441 15.89 -3.25 -16.40
N LEU A 442 16.24 -3.33 -15.12
CA LEU A 442 17.35 -4.15 -14.63
C LEU A 442 16.92 -4.95 -13.41
N GLN A 443 17.52 -6.14 -13.28
CA GLN A 443 17.28 -7.04 -12.15
C GLN A 443 18.57 -7.23 -11.36
N PHE A 444 18.56 -6.92 -10.07
CA PHE A 444 19.66 -7.20 -9.14
C PHE A 444 19.28 -8.35 -8.21
N LEU A 445 20.23 -9.24 -7.90
CA LEU A 445 20.09 -10.24 -6.87
C LEU A 445 21.15 -9.97 -5.80
N ALA A 446 20.77 -9.31 -4.71
CA ALA A 446 21.71 -8.77 -3.74
C ALA A 446 21.29 -9.06 -2.30
N ARG A 447 22.23 -9.03 -1.37
CA ARG A 447 21.97 -9.15 0.06
C ARG A 447 22.08 -7.77 0.71
N PRO A 448 21.08 -7.31 1.48
CA PRO A 448 21.21 -6.06 2.22
C PRO A 448 22.20 -6.19 3.37
N GLU A 449 22.90 -5.10 3.66
CA GLU A 449 23.57 -4.89 4.93
C GLU A 449 22.54 -4.45 6.00
N PHE A 450 22.60 -5.02 7.21
CA PHE A 450 21.65 -4.72 8.27
C PHE A 450 22.24 -3.76 9.31
N VAL A 451 21.64 -2.58 9.45
CA VAL A 451 22.19 -1.44 10.22
C VAL A 451 22.24 -1.69 11.75
N ALA A 452 21.57 -2.71 12.28
CA ALA A 452 21.62 -3.04 13.71
C ALA A 452 21.16 -4.48 14.02
N ALA A 453 21.79 -5.49 13.41
CA ALA A 453 21.35 -6.90 13.52
C ALA A 453 21.23 -7.47 14.96
N ARG A 454 21.74 -6.79 16.00
CA ARG A 454 21.68 -7.27 17.40
C ARG A 454 20.56 -6.64 18.24
N VAL A 455 19.97 -5.52 17.84
CA VAL A 455 18.90 -4.85 18.61
C VAL A 455 17.53 -5.43 18.26
N THR A 456 17.40 -6.03 17.08
CA THR A 456 16.21 -6.80 16.65
C THR A 456 16.08 -8.15 17.36
N ASN A 457 17.10 -8.61 18.09
CA ASN A 457 17.26 -10.03 18.47
C ASN A 457 17.18 -10.32 19.98
N ALA A 458 16.75 -9.37 20.81
CA ALA A 458 16.62 -9.63 22.24
C ALA A 458 15.15 -9.90 22.62
N PRO A 459 14.74 -11.16 22.81
CA PRO A 459 13.59 -11.42 23.67
C PRO A 459 13.98 -10.92 25.07
N THR A 460 13.25 -9.95 25.62
CA THR A 460 13.35 -9.64 27.04
C THR A 460 12.94 -10.89 27.80
N GLY A 461 13.93 -11.64 28.28
CA GLY A 461 13.73 -12.63 29.31
C GLY A 461 13.04 -11.95 30.48
N GLN A 462 11.98 -12.60 30.97
CA GLN A 462 11.47 -12.33 32.31
C GLN A 462 12.65 -12.39 33.27
N SER A 463 12.98 -11.27 33.92
CA SER A 463 13.68 -11.35 35.19
C SER A 463 12.74 -12.05 36.15
N ARG A 464 13.06 -13.30 36.47
CA ARG A 464 12.62 -13.90 37.72
C ARG A 464 13.43 -13.21 38.81
N ASP A 465 12.77 -12.32 39.53
CA ASP A 465 13.01 -12.17 40.96
C ASP A 465 11.86 -12.88 41.70
#